data_AF-A0A1H8WQB3-F1
#
_entry.id   AF-A0A1H8WQB3-F1
#
_cell.length_a   1.000
_cell.length_b   1.000
_cell.length_c   1.000
_cell.angle_alpha   90.00
_cell.angle_beta   90.00
_cell.angle_gamma   90.00
#
_symmetry.space_group_name_H-M   'P 1'
#
loop_
_entity.id
_entity.type
_entity.pdbx_description
1 polymer ?
#
loop_
_entity_poly.entity_id
_entity_poly.type
_entity_poly.pdbx_seq_one_letter_code
_entity_poly.pdbx_strand_id
1 'polypeptide(L)'
;MQTNYRTVAGSGEASYEISKSRFLTYVGRAETETEAAQFIVTIKKKHWDATHNCSAYIIGDNEQYQKADDDGEPSGTAGRPILEVLKKAALTNTVIVVTRYFGGIKLGAGGLIRAYGKAAAVGLAAAGLVERRLHTTMAIEADYTLQGVLENNLRLNGYPIIAKEYYEKVKILTLESCGNETVLEEKVTDWTAATARVTRLQPQYVDIPCTPE
;
A
#
# COMPACT_ATOMS: atom_id res chain seq x y z
N MET A 1 3.73 -0.81 -15.84
CA MET A 1 4.38 -0.35 -14.61
C MET A 1 4.04 1.11 -14.44
N GLN A 2 3.12 1.39 -13.52
CA GLN A 2 2.77 2.77 -13.16
C GLN A 2 3.90 3.40 -12.34
N THR A 3 4.10 4.71 -12.50
CA THR A 3 5.09 5.46 -11.70
C THR A 3 4.62 5.66 -10.26
N ASN A 4 3.31 5.64 -10.04
CA ASN A 4 2.70 5.68 -8.72
C ASN A 4 1.33 4.97 -8.67
N TYR A 5 0.96 4.46 -7.50
CA TYR A 5 -0.40 3.97 -7.20
C TYR A 5 -0.68 4.03 -5.70
N ARG A 6 -1.95 4.01 -5.29
CA ARG A 6 -2.33 3.96 -3.87
C ARG A 6 -2.66 2.54 -3.43
N THR A 7 -2.25 2.19 -2.22
CA THR A 7 -2.54 0.91 -1.57
C THR A 7 -2.52 1.11 -0.05
N VAL A 8 -2.75 0.04 0.70
CA VAL A 8 -2.68 0.05 2.18
C VAL A 8 -1.25 -0.08 2.66
N ALA A 9 -0.88 0.57 3.77
CA ALA A 9 0.49 0.57 4.31
C ALA A 9 0.96 -0.84 4.71
N GLY A 10 0.03 -1.70 5.09
CA GLY A 10 0.28 -3.07 5.48
C GLY A 10 -1.03 -3.82 5.67
N SER A 11 -1.22 -4.45 6.83
CA SER A 11 -2.49 -5.05 7.22
C SER A 11 -3.25 -4.14 8.21
N GLY A 12 -4.57 -4.28 8.21
CA GLY A 12 -5.45 -3.60 9.17
C GLY A 12 -6.53 -4.53 9.69
N GLU A 13 -6.86 -4.38 10.97
CA GLU A 13 -7.98 -5.07 11.61
C GLU A 13 -8.85 -4.05 12.33
N ALA A 14 -10.16 -4.15 12.16
CA ALA A 14 -11.12 -3.32 12.87
C ALA A 14 -12.41 -4.08 13.16
N SER A 15 -13.13 -3.64 14.20
CA SER A 15 -14.47 -4.12 14.51
C SER A 15 -15.51 -3.01 14.43
N TYR A 16 -16.70 -3.37 13.99
CA TYR A 16 -17.86 -2.49 13.93
C TYR A 16 -19.10 -3.29 14.33
N GLU A 17 -19.92 -2.75 15.23
CA GLU A 17 -21.13 -3.42 15.69
C GLU A 17 -22.37 -2.54 15.44
N ILE A 18 -23.42 -3.15 14.92
CA ILE A 18 -24.73 -2.51 14.73
C ILE A 18 -25.84 -3.53 14.88
N SER A 19 -26.89 -3.18 15.63
CA SER A 19 -28.05 -4.05 15.86
C SER A 19 -27.66 -5.46 16.32
N LYS A 20 -26.71 -5.55 17.26
CA LYS A 20 -26.10 -6.79 17.80
C LYS A 20 -25.30 -7.62 16.79
N SER A 21 -25.27 -7.25 15.51
CA SER A 21 -24.42 -7.88 14.52
C SER A 21 -23.02 -7.28 14.59
N ARG A 22 -22.01 -8.16 14.71
CA ARG A 22 -20.60 -7.78 14.77
C ARG A 22 -19.94 -8.03 13.42
N PHE A 23 -19.22 -7.02 12.92
CA PHE A 23 -18.46 -7.04 11.69
C PHE A 23 -16.98 -6.89 12.03
N LEU A 24 -16.16 -7.89 11.72
CA LEU A 24 -14.71 -7.84 11.84
C LEU A 24 -14.14 -7.65 10.44
N THR A 25 -13.35 -6.61 10.24
CA THR A 25 -12.76 -6.28 8.95
C THR A 25 -11.27 -6.56 8.99
N TYR A 26 -10.80 -7.28 7.98
CA TYR A 26 -9.41 -7.60 7.73
C TYR A 26 -9.01 -7.00 6.40
N VAL A 27 -7.93 -6.23 6.40
CA VAL A 27 -7.39 -5.57 5.22
C VAL A 27 -5.95 -6.06 5.03
N GLY A 28 -5.57 -6.32 3.79
CA GLY A 28 -4.21 -6.73 3.44
C GLY A 28 -3.77 -6.20 2.09
N ARG A 29 -2.46 -6.07 1.92
CA ARG A 29 -1.82 -5.86 0.61
C ARG A 29 -1.76 -7.19 -0.13
N ALA A 30 -2.05 -7.17 -1.42
CA ALA A 30 -1.92 -8.30 -2.32
C ALA A 30 -1.56 -7.78 -3.70
N GLU A 31 -0.43 -8.19 -4.27
CA GLU A 31 0.02 -7.76 -5.60
C GLU A 31 -0.47 -8.70 -6.70
N THR A 32 -1.02 -9.86 -6.33
CA THR A 32 -1.58 -10.85 -7.26
C THR A 32 -2.94 -11.37 -6.80
N GLU A 33 -3.76 -11.87 -7.74
CA GLU A 33 -5.03 -12.53 -7.41
C GLU A 33 -4.82 -13.76 -6.51
N THR A 34 -3.70 -14.46 -6.69
CA THR A 34 -3.32 -15.61 -5.86
C THR A 34 -3.10 -15.20 -4.41
N GLU A 35 -2.36 -14.11 -4.16
CA GLU A 35 -2.16 -13.56 -2.81
C GLU A 35 -3.48 -13.11 -2.19
N ALA A 36 -4.33 -12.42 -2.96
CA ALA A 36 -5.65 -12.00 -2.48
C ALA A 36 -6.52 -13.22 -2.11
N ALA A 37 -6.52 -14.26 -2.94
CA ALA A 37 -7.25 -15.50 -2.67
C ALA A 37 -6.72 -16.23 -1.43
N GLN A 38 -5.40 -16.29 -1.24
CA GLN A 38 -4.78 -16.89 -0.05
C GLN A 38 -5.13 -16.11 1.23
N PHE A 39 -5.16 -14.78 1.16
CA PHE A 39 -5.59 -13.94 2.26
C PHE A 39 -7.04 -14.24 2.65
N ILE A 40 -7.95 -14.29 1.66
CA ILE A 40 -9.36 -14.63 1.87
C ILE A 40 -9.50 -16.00 2.54
N VAL A 41 -8.81 -17.03 2.03
CA VAL A 41 -8.84 -18.38 2.62
C VAL A 41 -8.35 -18.37 4.06
N THR A 42 -7.30 -17.61 4.37
CA THR A 42 -6.75 -17.49 5.72
C THR A 42 -7.78 -16.91 6.68
N ILE A 43 -8.47 -15.83 6.30
CA ILE A 43 -9.52 -15.21 7.14
C ILE A 43 -10.74 -16.14 7.27
N LYS A 44 -11.18 -16.77 6.18
CA LYS A 44 -12.28 -17.76 6.22
C LYS A 44 -11.96 -18.93 7.16
N LYS A 45 -10.71 -19.40 7.18
CA LYS A 45 -10.27 -20.45 8.11
C LYS A 45 -10.22 -19.96 9.56
N LYS A 46 -9.77 -18.72 9.79
CA LYS A 46 -9.75 -18.09 11.13
C LYS A 46 -11.17 -17.93 11.69
N HIS A 47 -12.13 -17.60 10.83
CA HIS A 47 -13.54 -17.35 11.18
C HIS A 47 -14.48 -18.34 10.48
N TRP A 48 -14.18 -19.64 10.64
CA TRP A 48 -14.94 -20.72 10.02
C TRP A 48 -16.37 -20.84 10.57
N ASP A 49 -16.60 -20.32 11.77
CA ASP A 49 -17.88 -20.31 12.50
C ASP A 49 -18.70 -19.02 12.29
N ALA A 50 -18.18 -18.07 11.50
CA ALA A 50 -18.89 -16.84 11.20
C ALA A 50 -20.10 -17.09 10.29
N THR A 51 -21.05 -16.16 10.33
CA THR A 51 -22.25 -16.26 9.48
C THR A 51 -21.88 -16.06 8.01
N HIS A 52 -21.04 -15.05 7.71
CA HIS A 52 -20.54 -14.76 6.37
C HIS A 52 -19.14 -14.15 6.45
N ASN A 53 -18.30 -14.43 5.46
CA ASN A 53 -16.96 -13.88 5.22
C ASN A 53 -16.91 -13.25 3.82
N CYS A 54 -17.62 -12.13 3.67
CA CYS A 54 -17.71 -11.40 2.42
C CYS A 54 -16.38 -10.72 2.11
N SER A 55 -16.03 -10.57 0.83
CA SER A 55 -14.72 -10.02 0.46
C SER A 55 -14.77 -9.19 -0.81
N ALA A 56 -13.76 -8.34 -0.97
CA ALA A 56 -13.47 -7.70 -2.24
C ALA A 56 -11.98 -7.41 -2.39
N TYR A 57 -11.51 -7.32 -3.64
CA TYR A 57 -10.16 -6.88 -3.95
C TYR A 57 -10.11 -6.09 -5.25
N ILE A 58 -9.07 -5.25 -5.37
CA ILE A 58 -8.62 -4.64 -6.62
C ILE A 58 -7.12 -4.91 -6.74
N ILE A 59 -6.69 -5.51 -7.86
CA ILE A 59 -5.31 -5.92 -8.11
C ILE A 59 -4.86 -5.47 -9.50
N GLY A 60 -3.59 -5.10 -9.60
CA GLY A 60 -2.91 -4.75 -10.85
C GLY A 60 -2.87 -3.25 -11.10
N ASP A 61 -1.88 -2.85 -11.90
CA ASP A 61 -1.63 -1.45 -12.26
C ASP A 61 -2.90 -0.75 -12.77
N ASN A 62 -3.64 -1.37 -13.69
CA ASN A 62 -4.82 -0.76 -14.33
C ASN A 62 -6.14 -1.19 -13.67
N GLU A 63 -6.09 -1.62 -12.41
CA GLU A 63 -7.25 -2.15 -11.67
C GLU A 63 -7.97 -3.29 -12.42
N GLN A 64 -7.24 -4.05 -13.25
CA GLN A 64 -7.85 -4.98 -14.21
C GLN A 64 -8.45 -6.23 -13.55
N TYR A 65 -8.04 -6.54 -12.32
CA TYR A 65 -8.59 -7.65 -11.55
C TYR A 65 -9.39 -7.12 -10.37
N GLN A 66 -10.71 -7.15 -10.49
CA GLN A 66 -11.63 -6.72 -9.44
C GLN A 66 -12.59 -7.85 -9.11
N LYS A 67 -12.76 -8.12 -7.83
CA LYS A 67 -13.71 -9.14 -7.37
C LYS A 67 -14.45 -8.67 -6.15
N ALA A 68 -15.70 -9.06 -6.07
CA ALA A 68 -16.60 -8.88 -4.94
C ALA A 68 -17.33 -10.20 -4.70
N ASP A 69 -17.35 -10.67 -3.46
CA ASP A 69 -18.02 -11.90 -3.04
C ASP A 69 -18.90 -11.60 -1.82
N ASP A 70 -20.19 -11.90 -1.95
CA ASP A 70 -21.18 -11.72 -0.88
C ASP A 70 -21.21 -12.90 0.12
N ASP A 71 -20.53 -14.02 -0.16
CA ASP A 71 -20.41 -15.19 0.74
C ASP A 71 -21.74 -15.66 1.37
N GLY A 72 -22.83 -15.66 0.59
CA GLY A 72 -24.16 -16.08 1.04
C GLY A 72 -25.05 -14.96 1.59
N GLU A 73 -24.55 -13.74 1.75
CA GLU A 73 -25.42 -12.56 1.91
C GLU A 73 -26.26 -12.33 0.64
N PRO A 74 -27.40 -11.61 0.74
CA PRO A 74 -28.17 -11.22 -0.44
C PRO A 74 -27.28 -10.52 -1.48
N SER A 75 -27.48 -10.89 -2.75
CA SER A 75 -26.61 -10.44 -3.85
C SER A 75 -26.46 -8.92 -3.89
N GLY A 76 -25.21 -8.46 -3.98
CA GLY A 76 -24.82 -7.06 -4.06
C GLY A 76 -24.90 -6.30 -2.74
N THR A 77 -25.19 -6.95 -1.61
CA THR A 77 -25.36 -6.27 -0.31
C THR A 77 -24.13 -6.26 0.57
N ALA A 78 -23.06 -7.00 0.22
CA ALA A 78 -21.84 -7.09 1.02
C ALA A 78 -20.56 -6.86 0.20
N GLY A 79 -20.21 -7.76 -0.71
CA GLY A 79 -18.99 -7.71 -1.52
C GLY A 79 -18.90 -6.43 -2.35
N ARG A 80 -20.00 -6.04 -3.01
CA ARG A 80 -20.04 -4.81 -3.82
C ARG A 80 -19.82 -3.55 -2.97
N PRO A 81 -20.50 -3.33 -1.83
CA PRO A 81 -20.18 -2.23 -0.92
C PRO A 81 -18.71 -2.18 -0.47
N ILE A 82 -18.08 -3.33 -0.21
CA ILE A 82 -16.65 -3.38 0.15
C ILE A 82 -15.79 -2.92 -1.04
N LEU A 83 -16.10 -3.40 -2.26
CA LEU A 83 -15.40 -2.99 -3.49
C LEU A 83 -15.53 -1.49 -3.75
N GLU A 84 -16.72 -0.92 -3.56
CA GLU A 84 -16.95 0.53 -3.74
C GLU A 84 -16.12 1.38 -2.78
N VAL A 85 -15.80 0.87 -1.59
CA VAL A 85 -14.91 1.54 -0.64
C VAL A 85 -13.46 1.57 -1.16
N LEU A 86 -12.97 0.47 -1.72
CA LEU A 86 -11.64 0.42 -2.37
C LEU A 86 -11.56 1.42 -3.54
N LYS A 87 -12.59 1.44 -4.40
CA LYS A 87 -12.67 2.36 -5.55
C LYS A 87 -12.68 3.81 -5.15
N LYS A 88 -13.49 4.18 -4.16
CA LYS A 88 -13.55 5.56 -3.65
C LYS A 88 -12.24 6.04 -3.07
N ALA A 89 -11.45 5.13 -2.48
CA ALA A 89 -10.12 5.42 -1.98
C ALA A 89 -9.03 5.33 -3.08
N ALA A 90 -9.41 5.04 -4.33
CA ALA A 90 -8.52 4.84 -5.47
C ALA A 90 -7.40 3.82 -5.18
N LEU A 91 -7.73 2.74 -4.48
CA LEU A 91 -6.76 1.72 -4.07
C LEU A 91 -6.68 0.58 -5.07
N THR A 92 -5.46 0.14 -5.34
CA THR A 92 -5.15 -1.14 -5.97
C THR A 92 -4.25 -1.97 -5.05
N ASN A 93 -3.95 -3.20 -5.47
CA ASN A 93 -3.16 -4.19 -4.76
C ASN A 93 -3.60 -4.38 -3.30
N THR A 94 -4.93 -4.39 -3.09
CA THR A 94 -5.56 -4.40 -1.76
C THR A 94 -6.72 -5.39 -1.74
N VAL A 95 -6.80 -6.18 -0.66
CA VAL A 95 -7.88 -7.12 -0.37
C VAL A 95 -8.51 -6.79 0.97
N ILE A 96 -9.84 -6.88 1.04
CA ILE A 96 -10.63 -6.72 2.26
C ILE A 96 -11.52 -7.96 2.44
N VAL A 97 -11.55 -8.48 3.67
CA VAL A 97 -12.53 -9.47 4.12
C VAL A 97 -13.31 -8.89 5.29
N VAL A 98 -14.63 -8.90 5.21
CA VAL A 98 -15.53 -8.53 6.30
C VAL A 98 -16.25 -9.78 6.79
N THR A 99 -15.84 -10.24 7.96
CA THR A 99 -16.45 -11.35 8.70
C THR A 99 -17.63 -10.84 9.52
N ARG A 100 -18.81 -11.40 9.31
CA ARG A 100 -20.03 -11.05 10.03
C ARG A 100 -20.47 -12.18 10.96
N TYR A 101 -20.73 -11.82 12.21
CA TYR A 101 -21.50 -12.63 13.17
C TYR A 101 -22.91 -12.04 13.32
N PHE A 102 -23.93 -12.83 12.99
CA PHE A 102 -25.33 -12.37 13.05
C PHE A 102 -25.82 -12.21 14.50
N GLY A 103 -26.42 -11.05 14.79
CA GLY A 103 -26.87 -10.70 16.15
C GLY A 103 -28.34 -10.97 16.47
N GLY A 104 -29.06 -11.67 15.60
CA GLY A 104 -30.50 -11.93 15.76
C GLY A 104 -31.42 -10.83 15.21
N ILE A 105 -30.91 -9.66 14.80
CA ILE A 105 -31.71 -8.56 14.25
C ILE A 105 -31.38 -8.38 12.76
N LYS A 106 -32.39 -8.54 11.89
CA LYS A 106 -32.23 -8.35 10.44
C LYS A 106 -32.04 -6.87 10.11
N LEU A 107 -31.03 -6.56 9.30
CA LEU A 107 -30.72 -5.19 8.85
C LEU A 107 -31.48 -4.77 7.57
N GLY A 108 -32.01 -5.74 6.82
CA GLY A 108 -32.53 -5.53 5.47
C GLY A 108 -31.41 -5.18 4.46
N ALA A 109 -31.72 -5.21 3.16
CA ALA A 109 -30.72 -5.02 2.11
C ALA A 109 -29.97 -3.68 2.22
N GLY A 110 -30.71 -2.57 2.41
CA GLY A 110 -30.10 -1.25 2.57
C GLY A 110 -29.27 -1.11 3.85
N GLY A 111 -29.64 -1.82 4.92
CA GLY A 111 -28.87 -1.85 6.15
C GLY A 111 -27.56 -2.62 6.01
N LEU A 112 -27.58 -3.76 5.29
CA LEU A 112 -26.38 -4.55 4.97
C LEU A 112 -25.39 -3.74 4.12
N ILE A 113 -25.88 -3.10 3.06
CA ILE A 113 -25.05 -2.25 2.18
C ILE A 113 -24.28 -1.20 3.00
N ARG A 114 -24.98 -0.51 3.90
CA ARG A 114 -24.36 0.50 4.77
C ARG A 114 -23.41 -0.12 5.79
N ALA A 115 -23.77 -1.25 6.39
CA ALA A 115 -22.95 -1.91 7.40
C ALA A 115 -21.63 -2.44 6.83
N TYR A 116 -21.66 -3.14 5.70
CA TYR A 116 -20.46 -3.65 5.02
C TYR A 116 -19.56 -2.53 4.50
N GLY A 117 -20.15 -1.51 3.87
CA GLY A 117 -19.38 -0.33 3.44
C GLY A 117 -18.73 0.40 4.62
N LYS A 118 -19.46 0.57 5.74
CA LYS A 118 -18.90 1.19 6.95
C LYS A 118 -17.78 0.35 7.56
N ALA A 119 -17.99 -0.96 7.69
CA ALA A 119 -16.98 -1.88 8.24
C ALA A 119 -15.69 -1.85 7.41
N ALA A 120 -15.80 -1.95 6.08
CA ALA A 120 -14.68 -1.84 5.16
C ALA A 120 -13.93 -0.51 5.31
N ALA A 121 -14.64 0.62 5.41
CA ALA A 121 -14.01 1.92 5.58
C ALA A 121 -13.26 2.05 6.92
N VAL A 122 -13.80 1.50 8.02
CA VAL A 122 -13.09 1.48 9.31
C VAL A 122 -11.85 0.59 9.22
N GLY A 123 -11.93 -0.57 8.55
CA GLY A 123 -10.77 -1.42 8.32
C GLY A 123 -9.67 -0.75 7.51
N LEU A 124 -10.02 -0.02 6.44
CA LEU A 124 -9.05 0.76 5.67
C LEU A 124 -8.37 1.85 6.51
N ALA A 125 -9.15 2.56 7.33
CA ALA A 125 -8.59 3.56 8.23
C ALA A 125 -7.59 2.94 9.22
N ALA A 126 -7.88 1.73 9.73
CA ALA A 126 -6.96 0.99 10.60
C ALA A 126 -5.70 0.49 9.89
N ALA A 127 -5.78 0.15 8.59
CA ALA A 127 -4.65 -0.31 7.79
C ALA A 127 -3.67 0.82 7.41
N GLY A 128 -4.17 2.07 7.36
CA GLY A 128 -3.42 3.21 6.84
C GLY A 128 -3.24 3.14 5.32
N LEU A 129 -3.11 4.29 4.67
CA LEU A 129 -2.93 4.39 3.22
C LEU A 129 -1.56 4.94 2.88
N VAL A 130 -0.97 4.40 1.81
CA VAL A 130 0.29 4.87 1.23
C VAL A 130 0.15 5.01 -0.27
N GLU A 131 0.89 5.96 -0.81
CA GLU A 131 1.18 6.03 -2.23
C GLU A 131 2.51 5.33 -2.48
N ARG A 132 2.50 4.28 -3.29
CA ARG A 132 3.72 3.61 -3.74
C ARG A 132 4.22 4.33 -4.96
N ARG A 133 5.44 4.84 -4.89
CA ARG A 133 6.10 5.54 -6.00
C ARG A 133 7.35 4.79 -6.44
N LEU A 134 7.51 4.61 -7.74
CA LEU A 134 8.67 3.96 -8.31
C LEU A 134 9.88 4.89 -8.22
N HIS A 135 10.89 4.46 -7.47
CA HIS A 135 12.15 5.17 -7.30
C HIS A 135 13.30 4.30 -7.80
N THR A 136 14.29 4.95 -8.38
CA THR A 136 15.58 4.33 -8.68
C THR A 136 16.51 4.60 -7.51
N THR A 137 17.15 3.53 -7.01
CA THR A 137 18.19 3.70 -6.00
C THR A 137 19.47 4.13 -6.68
N MET A 138 20.04 5.25 -6.24
CA MET A 138 21.24 5.86 -6.80
C MET A 138 22.38 5.65 -5.81
N ALA A 139 23.40 4.92 -6.25
CA ALA A 139 24.61 4.66 -5.48
C ALA A 139 25.69 5.68 -5.87
N ILE A 140 26.12 6.49 -4.91
CA ILE A 140 27.13 7.54 -5.10
C ILE A 140 28.39 7.11 -4.37
N GLU A 141 29.44 6.78 -5.10
CA GLU A 141 30.76 6.40 -4.58
C GLU A 141 31.71 7.60 -4.67
N ALA A 142 32.27 8.04 -3.54
CA ALA A 142 33.13 9.21 -3.47
C ALA A 142 34.22 9.06 -2.40
N ASP A 143 35.24 9.92 -2.44
CA ASP A 143 36.24 9.99 -1.37
C ASP A 143 35.62 10.54 -0.08
N TYR A 144 36.14 10.11 1.07
CA TYR A 144 35.62 10.49 2.39
C TYR A 144 35.58 12.00 2.63
N THR A 145 36.46 12.77 1.98
CA THR A 145 36.50 14.23 2.04
C THR A 145 35.22 14.89 1.50
N LEU A 146 34.52 14.23 0.58
CA LEU A 146 33.29 14.73 -0.05
C LEU A 146 32.02 14.27 0.66
N GLN A 147 32.12 13.38 1.64
CA GLN A 147 30.97 12.83 2.35
C GLN A 147 30.07 13.92 2.94
N GLY A 148 30.66 14.89 3.66
CA GLY A 148 29.90 15.96 4.30
C GLY A 148 29.16 16.84 3.29
N VAL A 149 29.81 17.15 2.16
CA VAL A 149 29.22 17.96 1.07
C VAL A 149 28.06 17.21 0.42
N LEU A 150 28.24 15.91 0.11
CA LEU A 150 27.20 15.07 -0.48
C LEU A 150 25.99 14.93 0.44
N GLU A 151 26.20 14.59 1.72
CA GLU A 151 25.10 14.41 2.66
C GLU A 151 24.29 15.69 2.86
N ASN A 152 24.97 16.83 2.96
CA ASN A 152 24.31 18.12 3.09
C ASN A 152 23.49 18.47 1.84
N ASN A 153 24.09 18.35 0.65
CA ASN A 153 23.39 18.66 -0.59
C ASN A 153 22.21 17.73 -0.85
N LEU A 154 22.36 16.43 -0.60
CA LEU A 154 21.25 15.47 -0.72
C LEU A 154 20.09 15.87 0.18
N ARG A 155 20.34 16.18 1.45
CA ARG A 155 19.29 16.61 2.40
C ARG A 155 18.63 17.93 1.99
N LEU A 156 19.42 18.93 1.58
CA LEU A 156 18.90 20.24 1.15
C LEU A 156 18.03 20.13 -0.10
N ASN A 157 18.32 19.17 -0.98
CA ASN A 157 17.57 18.93 -2.20
C ASN A 157 16.44 17.88 -2.03
N GLY A 158 16.19 17.39 -0.82
CA GLY A 158 15.10 16.45 -0.55
C GLY A 158 15.38 15.00 -0.95
N TYR A 159 16.64 14.63 -1.18
CA TYR A 159 17.05 13.26 -1.49
C TYR A 159 17.26 12.45 -0.21
N PRO A 160 16.43 11.42 0.07
CA PRO A 160 16.55 10.64 1.28
C PRO A 160 17.77 9.70 1.19
N ILE A 161 18.67 9.81 2.16
CA ILE A 161 19.80 8.89 2.31
C ILE A 161 19.28 7.62 2.97
N ILE A 162 19.22 6.53 2.22
CA ILE A 162 18.70 5.23 2.68
C ILE A 162 19.76 4.38 3.38
N ALA A 163 21.02 4.51 2.97
CA ALA A 163 22.14 3.79 3.57
C ALA A 163 23.47 4.48 3.27
N LYS A 164 24.47 4.15 4.08
CA LYS A 164 25.87 4.54 3.89
C LYS A 164 26.75 3.31 4.12
N GLU A 165 27.60 3.01 3.16
CA GLU A 165 28.55 1.91 3.21
C GLU A 165 29.98 2.49 3.19
N TYR A 166 30.86 1.93 4.01
CA TYR A 166 32.22 2.41 4.17
C TYR A 166 33.20 1.32 3.76
N TYR A 167 33.93 1.54 2.67
CA TYR A 167 34.97 0.66 2.15
C TYR A 167 36.23 1.48 1.85
N GLU A 168 36.89 1.26 0.72
CA GLU A 168 37.96 2.14 0.23
C GLU A 168 37.44 3.56 -0.04
N LYS A 169 36.19 3.67 -0.49
CA LYS A 169 35.44 4.92 -0.69
C LYS A 169 34.16 4.89 0.14
N VAL A 170 33.58 6.07 0.40
CA VAL A 170 32.22 6.14 0.95
C VAL A 170 31.22 5.91 -0.18
N LYS A 171 30.23 5.07 0.08
CA LYS A 171 29.12 4.83 -0.84
C LYS A 171 27.82 5.22 -0.17
N ILE A 172 27.16 6.22 -0.73
CA ILE A 172 25.88 6.74 -0.23
C ILE A 172 24.79 6.21 -1.15
N LEU A 173 23.79 5.55 -0.58
CA LEU A 173 22.59 5.15 -1.29
C LEU A 173 21.50 6.20 -1.05
N THR A 174 20.90 6.68 -2.13
CA THR A 174 19.77 7.62 -2.10
C THR A 174 18.68 7.21 -3.08
N LEU A 175 17.48 7.76 -2.94
CA LEU A 175 16.38 7.52 -3.88
C LEU A 175 16.17 8.74 -4.78
N GLU A 176 15.93 8.49 -6.06
CA GLU A 176 15.44 9.47 -7.02
C GLU A 176 14.19 8.89 -7.70
N SER A 177 13.23 9.75 -8.04
CA SER A 177 12.04 9.32 -8.78
C SER A 177 12.44 8.71 -10.12
N CYS A 178 11.83 7.58 -10.47
CA CYS A 178 12.14 6.92 -11.74
C CYS A 178 11.89 7.88 -12.91
N GLY A 179 12.88 8.04 -13.79
CA GLY A 179 12.87 9.00 -14.90
C GLY A 179 13.63 10.31 -14.64
N ASN A 180 13.98 10.63 -13.39
CA ASN A 180 14.74 11.82 -13.02
C ASN A 180 16.22 11.53 -12.69
N GLU A 181 16.70 10.31 -12.94
CA GLU A 181 18.03 9.86 -12.50
C GLU A 181 19.15 10.75 -13.03
N THR A 182 19.05 11.19 -14.28
CA THR A 182 20.04 12.06 -14.93
C THR A 182 20.18 13.41 -14.21
N VAL A 183 19.09 13.94 -13.65
CA VAL A 183 19.11 15.22 -12.90
C VAL A 183 19.97 15.09 -11.64
N LEU A 184 19.82 13.99 -10.91
CA LEU A 184 20.65 13.74 -9.73
C LEU A 184 22.11 13.45 -10.12
N GLU A 185 22.34 12.74 -11.22
CA GLU A 185 23.70 12.51 -11.74
C GLU A 185 24.42 13.83 -12.02
N GLU A 186 23.79 14.76 -12.75
CA GLU A 186 24.32 16.08 -13.05
C GLU A 186 24.62 16.89 -11.78
N LYS A 187 23.70 16.88 -10.80
CA LYS A 187 23.91 17.53 -9.50
C LYS A 187 25.10 16.95 -8.75
N VAL A 188 25.21 15.62 -8.70
CA VAL A 188 26.34 14.97 -8.01
C VAL A 188 27.65 15.27 -8.71
N THR A 189 27.66 15.31 -10.05
CA THR A 189 28.83 15.76 -10.82
C THR A 189 29.25 17.17 -10.42
N ASP A 190 28.31 18.11 -10.31
CA ASP A 190 28.59 19.50 -9.88
C ASP A 190 29.14 19.55 -8.44
N TRP A 191 28.46 18.90 -7.48
CA TRP A 191 28.86 18.91 -6.07
C TRP A 191 30.22 18.28 -5.78
N THR A 192 30.69 17.42 -6.67
CA THR A 192 31.92 16.63 -6.47
C THR A 192 33.00 16.98 -7.49
N ALA A 193 32.81 18.01 -8.31
CA ALA A 193 33.69 18.35 -9.42
C ALA A 193 34.03 17.11 -10.29
N ALA A 194 33.02 16.29 -10.58
CA ALA A 194 33.09 15.05 -11.36
C ALA A 194 33.99 13.94 -10.79
N THR A 195 34.34 13.98 -9.51
CA THR A 195 35.18 12.95 -8.88
C THR A 195 34.41 11.79 -8.27
N ALA A 196 33.10 11.96 -8.02
CA ALA A 196 32.23 10.88 -7.58
C ALA A 196 31.69 10.06 -8.75
N ARG A 197 31.50 8.77 -8.51
CA ARG A 197 30.88 7.84 -9.45
C ARG A 197 29.44 7.57 -9.02
N VAL A 198 28.49 7.75 -9.94
CA VAL A 198 27.08 7.46 -9.71
C VAL A 198 26.70 6.19 -10.48
N THR A 199 25.99 5.27 -9.82
CA THR A 199 25.46 4.05 -10.43
C THR A 199 23.97 3.94 -10.11
N ARG A 200 23.16 3.74 -11.16
CA ARG A 200 21.73 3.43 -11.04
C ARG A 200 21.56 1.96 -10.66
N LEU A 201 20.87 1.69 -9.57
CA LEU A 201 20.46 0.33 -9.18
C LEU A 201 19.04 0.04 -9.67
N GLN A 202 18.51 -1.14 -9.34
CA GLN A 202 17.17 -1.52 -9.78
C GLN A 202 16.08 -0.60 -9.20
N PRO A 203 15.07 -0.22 -10.00
CA PRO A 203 13.91 0.50 -9.51
C PRO A 203 13.14 -0.31 -8.46
N GLN A 204 12.64 0.37 -7.45
CA GLN A 204 11.80 -0.21 -6.40
C GLN A 204 10.67 0.75 -6.01
N TYR A 205 9.54 0.19 -5.58
CA TYR A 205 8.45 0.98 -5.03
C TYR A 205 8.74 1.34 -3.57
N VAL A 206 8.61 2.62 -3.26
CA VAL A 206 8.76 3.16 -1.92
C VAL A 206 7.40 3.65 -1.45
N ASP A 207 7.05 3.30 -0.20
CA ASP A 207 5.79 3.69 0.41
C ASP A 207 5.92 5.13 0.95
N ILE A 208 5.10 6.03 0.44
CA ILE A 208 4.99 7.42 0.90
C ILE A 208 3.66 7.54 1.64
N PRO A 209 3.63 7.97 2.92
CA PRO A 209 2.39 8.17 3.65
C PRO A 209 1.44 9.11 2.89
N CYS A 210 0.20 8.68 2.68
CA CYS A 210 -0.84 9.58 2.19
C CYS A 210 -1.17 10.58 3.31
N THR A 211 -0.90 11.86 3.13
CA THR A 211 -1.41 12.90 4.04
C THR A 211 -2.93 12.92 3.95
N PRO A 212 -3.67 12.91 5.07
CA PRO A 212 -5.10 13.19 5.04
C PRO A 212 -5.30 14.63 4.52
N GLU A 213 -6.15 14.78 3.50
CA GLU A 213 -6.69 16.07 3.07
C GLU A 213 -7.60 16.69 4.14
#